data_AF-A0A7X8QNF8-F1
#
_entry.id   AF-A0A7X8QNF8-F1
#
_cell.length_a   1.000
_cell.length_b   1.000
_cell.length_c   1.000
_cell.angle_alpha   90.00
_cell.angle_beta   90.00
_cell.angle_gamma   90.00
#
_symmetry.space_group_name_H-M   'P 1'
#
loop_
_entity.id
_entity.type
_entity.pdbx_description
1 polymer ?
#
loop_
_entity_poly.entity_id
_entity_poly.type
_entity_poly.pdbx_seq_one_letter_code
_entity_poly.pdbx_strand_id
1 'polypeptide(L)'
;LASRDARKFTRFFFAGAVECEVDKQGRILLPFNLREYSQLDKEAVLIGVSNRVEIWSKETWEAYNNEDDFDVSDLADKMAELGI
;
A
#
# COMPACT_ATOMS: atom_id res chain seq x y z
N LEU A 1 -18.54 -3.10 14.10
CA LEU A 1 -17.82 -1.90 13.59
C LEU A 1 -18.31 -0.65 14.35
N ALA A 2 -17.70 -0.34 15.50
CA ALA A 2 -18.32 0.51 16.52
C ALA A 2 -18.30 2.03 16.21
N SER A 3 -17.23 2.59 15.64
CA SER A 3 -17.13 4.05 15.42
C SER A 3 -17.57 4.49 14.01
N ARG A 4 -17.98 5.76 13.89
CA ARG A 4 -18.30 6.41 12.60
C ARG A 4 -17.11 6.40 11.64
N ASP A 5 -15.92 6.63 12.17
CA ASP A 5 -14.70 6.72 11.38
C ASP A 5 -14.24 5.34 10.89
N ALA A 6 -14.40 4.29 11.70
CA ALA A 6 -14.17 2.91 11.26
C ALA A 6 -15.06 2.56 10.06
N ARG A 7 -16.35 2.94 10.07
CA ARG A 7 -17.25 2.69 8.93
C ARG A 7 -16.86 3.50 7.69
N LYS A 8 -16.40 4.74 7.85
CA LYS A 8 -15.90 5.56 6.74
C LYS A 8 -14.66 4.91 6.13
N PHE A 9 -13.71 4.50 6.95
CA PHE A 9 -12.49 3.81 6.51
C PHE A 9 -12.81 2.51 5.77
N THR A 10 -13.63 1.63 6.35
CA THR A 10 -14.07 0.38 5.70
C THR A 10 -14.68 0.65 4.32
N ARG A 11 -15.57 1.64 4.21
CA ARG A 11 -16.19 1.99 2.93
C ARG A 11 -15.16 2.52 1.94
N PHE A 12 -14.32 3.45 2.36
CA PHE A 12 -13.26 3.99 1.51
C PHE A 12 -12.34 2.88 1.00
N PHE A 13 -11.84 2.04 1.91
CA PHE A 13 -10.90 0.98 1.62
C PHE A 13 -11.49 -0.09 0.68
N PHE A 14 -12.70 -0.57 0.96
CA PHE A 14 -13.31 -1.63 0.15
C PHE A 14 -14.06 -1.13 -1.09
N ALA A 15 -14.50 0.13 -1.15
CA ALA A 15 -15.17 0.67 -2.34
C ALA A 15 -14.23 0.77 -3.55
N GLY A 16 -12.92 0.92 -3.30
CA GLY A 16 -11.90 0.92 -4.35
C GLY A 16 -11.36 -0.47 -4.70
N ALA A 17 -11.69 -1.51 -3.92
CA ALA A 17 -11.14 -2.85 -4.09
C ALA A 17 -11.78 -3.55 -5.30
N VAL A 18 -10.94 -4.18 -6.11
CA VAL A 18 -11.37 -4.88 -7.33
C VAL A 18 -10.65 -6.21 -7.39
N GLU A 19 -11.40 -7.29 -7.60
CA GLU A 19 -10.83 -8.59 -7.91
C GLU A 19 -10.24 -8.57 -9.32
N CYS A 20 -8.97 -8.95 -9.44
CA CYS A 20 -8.26 -8.95 -10.71
C CYS A 20 -7.73 -10.35 -11.00
N GLU A 21 -7.90 -10.81 -12.23
CA GLU A 21 -7.32 -12.07 -12.69
C GLU A 21 -5.87 -11.87 -13.13
N VAL A 22 -5.04 -12.89 -12.87
CA VAL A 22 -3.69 -12.98 -13.42
C VAL A 22 -3.76 -13.73 -14.73
N ASP A 23 -3.30 -13.12 -15.82
CA ASP A 23 -3.28 -13.77 -17.11
C ASP A 23 -2.21 -14.89 -17.18
N LYS A 24 -2.21 -15.65 -18.28
CA LYS A 24 -1.27 -16.77 -18.48
C LYS A 24 0.21 -16.36 -18.51
N GLN A 25 0.51 -15.07 -18.67
CA GLN A 25 1.87 -14.52 -18.68
C GLN A 25 2.25 -13.92 -17.31
N GLY A 26 1.40 -14.06 -16.30
CA GLY A 26 1.64 -13.50 -14.97
C GLY A 26 1.34 -12.00 -14.86
N ARG A 27 0.55 -11.42 -15.77
CA ARG A 27 0.23 -9.99 -15.77
C ARG A 27 -1.15 -9.74 -15.15
N ILE A 28 -1.30 -8.58 -14.53
CA ILE A 28 -2.56 -8.07 -13.99
C ILE A 28 -2.90 -6.76 -14.69
N LEU A 29 -4.16 -6.60 -15.12
CA LEU A 29 -4.64 -5.33 -15.61
C LEU A 29 -5.06 -4.45 -14.42
N LEU A 30 -4.27 -3.43 -14.10
CA LEU A 30 -4.56 -2.55 -12.98
C LEU A 30 -5.76 -1.62 -13.32
N PRO A 31 -6.86 -1.68 -12.55
CA PRO A 31 -8.03 -0.82 -12.74
C PRO A 31 -7.66 0.67 -12.75
N PHE A 32 -8.36 1.46 -13.57
CA PHE A 32 -8.04 2.87 -13.79
C PHE A 32 -8.07 3.70 -12.50
N ASN A 33 -9.08 3.50 -11.65
CA ASN A 33 -9.20 4.17 -10.35
C ASN A 33 -8.00 3.89 -9.43
N LEU A 34 -7.45 2.67 -9.47
CA LEU A 34 -6.28 2.30 -8.68
C LEU A 34 -4.98 2.88 -9.27
N ARG A 35 -4.89 2.99 -10.61
CA ARG A 35 -3.80 3.73 -11.28
C ARG A 35 -3.79 5.21 -10.91
N GLU A 36 -4.95 5.86 -10.91
CA GLU A 36 -5.05 7.27 -10.49
C GLU A 36 -4.72 7.45 -9.01
N TYR A 37 -5.27 6.60 -8.13
CA TYR A 37 -5.00 6.66 -6.69
C TYR A 37 -3.52 6.49 -6.37
N SER A 38 -2.85 5.55 -7.03
CA SER A 38 -1.41 5.27 -6.83
C SER A 38 -0.48 6.23 -7.57
N GLN A 39 -1.03 7.19 -8.33
CA GLN A 39 -0.28 8.10 -9.21
C GLN A 39 0.69 7.33 -10.12
N LEU A 40 0.27 6.16 -10.58
CA LEU A 40 1.09 5.29 -11.39
C LEU A 40 1.03 5.72 -12.86
N ASP A 41 2.16 6.22 -13.36
CA ASP A 41 2.33 6.57 -14.77
C ASP A 41 3.16 5.51 -15.50
N LYS A 42 4.49 5.61 -15.44
CA LYS A 42 5.39 4.83 -16.29
C LYS A 42 6.14 3.70 -15.56
N GLU A 43 6.67 3.99 -14.37
CA GLU A 43 7.48 3.05 -13.60
C GLU A 43 6.74 2.61 -12.34
N ALA A 44 6.59 1.29 -12.18
CA ALA A 44 6.00 0.67 -11.00
C ALA A 44 7.10 0.02 -10.14
N VAL A 45 6.95 0.12 -8.83
CA VAL A 45 7.74 -0.63 -7.85
C VAL A 45 6.82 -1.65 -7.17
N LEU A 46 7.29 -2.89 -7.07
CA LEU A 46 6.60 -3.97 -6.36
C LEU A 46 7.37 -4.28 -5.08
N ILE A 47 6.67 -4.24 -3.95
CA ILE A 47 7.24 -4.64 -2.66
C ILE A 47 6.40 -5.74 -2.01
N GLY A 48 7.09 -6.70 -1.40
CA GLY A 48 6.44 -7.75 -0.61
C GLY A 48 6.28 -7.29 0.84
N VAL A 49 5.05 -7.32 1.36
CA VAL A 49 4.75 -6.95 2.76
C VAL A 49 3.95 -8.07 3.41
N SER A 50 4.66 -9.03 4.01
CA SER A 50 4.08 -10.21 4.65
C SER A 50 3.20 -11.02 3.68
N ASN A 51 1.88 -10.91 3.80
CA ASN A 51 0.90 -11.68 3.03
C ASN A 51 0.33 -10.94 1.81
N ARG A 52 0.90 -9.79 1.43
CA ARG A 52 0.47 -9.00 0.27
C ARG A 52 1.66 -8.47 -0.51
N VAL A 53 1.38 -8.08 -1.76
CA VAL A 53 2.28 -7.28 -2.58
C VAL A 53 1.66 -5.89 -2.71
N GLU A 54 2.47 -4.85 -2.57
CA GLU A 54 2.06 -3.48 -2.82
C GLU A 54 2.65 -2.98 -4.15
N ILE A 55 1.86 -2.20 -4.87
CA ILE A 55 2.23 -1.57 -6.13
C ILE A 55 2.35 -0.08 -5.87
N TRP A 56 3.53 0.48 -6.12
CA TRP A 56 3.83 1.88 -5.93
C TRP A 56 4.23 2.53 -7.25
N SER A 57 3.96 3.83 -7.39
CA SER A 57 4.70 4.61 -8.38
C SER A 57 6.13 4.81 -7.87
N LYS A 58 7.10 4.79 -8.79
CA LYS A 58 8.51 4.94 -8.41
C LYS A 58 8.78 6.24 -7.65
N GLU A 59 8.20 7.35 -8.10
CA GLU A 59 8.35 8.66 -7.47
C GLU A 59 7.84 8.68 -6.03
N THR A 60 6.64 8.14 -5.79
CA THR A 60 6.07 8.10 -4.42
C THR A 60 6.84 7.15 -3.51
N TRP A 61 7.34 6.03 -4.04
CA TRP A 61 8.18 5.10 -3.29
C TRP A 61 9.53 5.72 -2.91
N GLU A 62 10.19 6.41 -3.84
CA GLU A 62 11.45 7.11 -3.58
C GLU A 62 11.24 8.21 -2.55
N ALA A 63 10.18 9.01 -2.66
CA ALA A 63 9.84 10.01 -1.65
C ALA A 63 9.60 9.40 -0.26
N TYR A 64 8.83 8.31 -0.17
CA TYR A 64 8.57 7.60 1.08
C TYR A 64 9.84 7.08 1.76
N ASN A 65 10.83 6.59 0.99
CA ASN A 65 12.08 6.11 1.56
C ASN A 65 13.12 7.21 1.82
N ASN A 66 13.00 8.34 1.12
CA ASN A 66 13.90 9.49 1.29
C ASN A 66 13.41 10.44 2.40
N GLU A 67 12.19 10.27 2.92
CA GLU A 67 11.81 10.87 4.20
C GLU A 67 12.68 10.23 5.29
N ASP A 68 13.75 10.94 5.67
CA ASP A 68 14.79 10.62 6.66
C ASP A 68 14.26 10.43 8.11
N ASP A 69 13.07 9.85 8.30
CA ASP A 69 12.41 9.73 9.62
C ASP A 69 12.30 8.27 10.10
N PHE A 70 13.09 7.37 9.52
CA PHE A 70 13.28 6.02 10.05
C PHE A 70 14.46 6.00 11.04
N ASP A 71 14.27 6.63 12.19
CA ASP A 71 15.12 6.31 13.35
C ASP A 71 14.79 4.88 13.77
N VAL A 72 15.65 3.95 13.36
CA VAL A 72 15.54 2.52 13.65
C VAL A 72 15.45 2.28 15.17
N SER A 73 16.02 3.17 15.99
CA SER A 73 15.90 3.13 17.45
C SER A 73 14.46 3.35 17.90
N ASP A 74 13.82 4.43 17.44
CA ASP A 74 12.44 4.76 17.79
C ASP A 74 11.44 3.70 17.30
N LEU A 75 11.74 3.06 16.18
CA LEU A 75 10.91 1.96 15.66
C LEU A 75 11.07 0.69 16.49
N ALA A 76 12.29 0.35 16.91
CA ALA A 76 12.54 -0.81 17.75
C ALA A 76 11.83 -0.68 19.11
N ASP A 77 11.84 0.51 19.70
CA ASP A 77 11.13 0.79 20.95
C ASP A 77 9.60 0.67 20.78
N LYS A 78 9.06 1.21 19.69
CA LYS A 78 7.62 1.07 19.36
C LYS A 78 7.22 -0.37 19.05
N MET A 79 8.08 -1.15 18.40
CA MET A 79 7.84 -2.58 18.15
C MET A 79 7.82 -3.38 19.45
N ALA A 80 8.75 -3.10 20.37
CA ALA A 80 8.77 -3.71 21.69
C ALA A 80 7.50 -3.40 22.51
N GLU A 81 6.98 -2.16 22.45
CA GLU A 81 5.70 -1.78 23.07
C GLU A 81 4.49 -2.52 22.46
N LEU A 82 4.54 -2.82 21.16
CA LEU A 82 3.51 -3.59 20.46
C LEU A 82 3.63 -5.10 20.70
N GLY A 83 4.64 -5.56 21.46
CA GLY A 83 4.83 -6.95 21.84
C GLY A 83 5.24 -7.87 20.69
N ILE A 84 5.88 -7.31 19.67
CA ILE A 84 6.42 -8.00 18.49
C ILE A 84 7.95 -7.94 18.47
#